data_AF-A0A0D2CUL3-F1
#
_entry.id   AF-A0A0D2CUL3-F1
#
_cell.length_a   1.000
_cell.length_b   1.000
_cell.length_c   1.000
_cell.angle_alpha   90.00
_cell.angle_beta   90.00
_cell.angle_gamma   90.00
#
_symmetry.space_group_name_H-M   'P 1'
#
loop_
_entity.id
_entity.type
_entity.pdbx_description
1 polymer ?
#
loop_
_entity_poly.entity_id
_entity_poly.type
_entity_poly.pdbx_seq_one_letter_code
_entity_poly.pdbx_strand_id
1 'polypeptide(L)'
;MFHTPNLNGWKKKYMPKRINEGWGLQHMKLYGFDDEIMLSGANLSDDYFTNRLDRYHIFSSKELTDFYGAVHEAVCDLSYHLVPSEARPGGFELLSPHERGYPDPLWHTKRFKAYAKEILEPLIHKKARQKMFPVEFTQQKTFVYPLAQFDVLLGAPKNMALLDYEFAQYTSTEKPAITKLLTNLAEDKRLHKSTWIFTAGYFNIDPDICQLLISAAPESPRALEPGIKAFEKACTVITASPWANGFYGSPGVSGMLPAAYTLLSRRFLRTVHDAGKEDVIQLKEWRKGTVGEPGGMTYHAKGLWVTLPPQLDTEGQAIEEPGPSITVVGSSNYTKRSYSLDLEIGAMILTGDEALKRRLKEETENLQKDAAVATQDDLAKIDRRVGLKVRLALWLVEALGGAL
;
A
#
# COMPACT_ATOMS: atom_id res chain seq x y z
N MET A 1 15.66 -13.92 -9.65
CA MET A 1 15.17 -12.71 -10.38
C MET A 1 13.80 -12.99 -10.98
N PHE A 2 12.75 -12.38 -10.42
CA PHE A 2 11.39 -12.54 -10.91
C PHE A 2 11.19 -11.86 -12.27
N HIS A 3 10.34 -12.44 -13.12
CA HIS A 3 9.94 -11.82 -14.38
C HIS A 3 8.44 -11.90 -14.57
N THR A 4 7.81 -10.75 -14.82
CA THR A 4 6.36 -10.69 -15.03
C THR A 4 5.93 -11.49 -16.26
N PRO A 5 4.88 -12.32 -16.15
CA PRO A 5 4.31 -13.02 -17.31
C PRO A 5 3.57 -12.08 -18.27
N ASN A 6 3.34 -10.81 -17.91
CA ASN A 6 2.63 -9.85 -18.77
C ASN A 6 3.54 -9.26 -19.87
N LEU A 7 4.87 -9.39 -19.75
CA LEU A 7 5.85 -8.94 -20.74
C LEU A 7 6.48 -10.14 -21.46
N ASN A 8 5.82 -10.64 -22.50
CA ASN A 8 6.22 -11.86 -23.22
C ASN A 8 6.35 -11.66 -24.75
N GLY A 9 7.00 -12.63 -25.41
CA GLY A 9 7.08 -12.73 -26.87
C GLY A 9 7.57 -11.46 -27.59
N TRP A 10 6.86 -11.07 -28.65
CA TRP A 10 7.18 -9.92 -29.50
C TRP A 10 7.17 -8.59 -28.72
N LYS A 11 6.35 -8.47 -27.67
CA LYS A 11 6.30 -7.25 -26.85
C LYS A 11 7.65 -6.96 -26.20
N LYS A 12 8.38 -7.98 -25.73
CA LYS A 12 9.74 -7.82 -25.17
C LYS A 12 10.79 -7.45 -26.21
N LYS A 13 10.63 -7.90 -27.46
CA LYS A 13 11.62 -7.67 -28.55
C LYS A 13 11.69 -6.20 -29.00
N TYR A 14 10.59 -5.46 -28.92
CA TYR A 14 10.50 -4.07 -29.42
C TYR A 14 10.36 -3.01 -28.32
N MET A 15 10.23 -3.41 -27.04
CA MET A 15 10.08 -2.48 -25.93
C MET A 15 11.43 -1.99 -25.40
N PRO A 16 11.62 -0.67 -25.21
CA PRO A 16 12.77 -0.14 -24.49
C PRO A 16 12.86 -0.71 -23.07
N LYS A 17 14.06 -1.16 -22.65
CA LYS A 17 14.28 -1.75 -21.31
C LYS A 17 13.77 -0.88 -20.15
N ARG A 18 13.73 0.45 -20.33
CA ARG A 18 13.23 1.43 -19.35
C ARG A 18 11.72 1.37 -19.08
N ILE A 19 10.94 0.69 -19.93
CA ILE A 19 9.47 0.56 -19.80
C ILE A 19 9.09 -0.81 -19.20
N ASN A 20 10.07 -1.72 -19.02
CA ASN A 20 9.83 -3.07 -18.51
C ASN A 20 9.17 -3.08 -17.13
N GLU A 21 9.47 -2.08 -16.29
CA GLU A 21 8.92 -1.95 -14.93
C GLU A 21 7.40 -1.67 -14.92
N GLY A 22 6.86 -1.08 -15.99
CA GLY A 22 5.43 -0.76 -16.11
C GLY A 22 4.52 -1.97 -16.33
N TRP A 23 5.07 -3.17 -16.49
CA TRP A 23 4.31 -4.40 -16.80
C TRP A 23 4.16 -5.36 -15.60
N GLY A 24 4.70 -4.96 -14.45
CA GLY A 24 4.63 -5.72 -13.20
C GLY A 24 6.00 -6.10 -12.67
N LEU A 25 6.19 -5.93 -11.37
CA LEU A 25 7.43 -6.25 -10.67
C LEU A 25 7.17 -7.12 -9.43
N GLN A 26 8.23 -7.81 -8.98
CA GLN A 26 8.26 -8.27 -7.61
C GLN A 26 8.47 -7.04 -6.73
N HIS A 27 7.49 -6.75 -5.87
CA HIS A 27 7.51 -5.56 -5.03
C HIS A 27 7.43 -5.88 -3.54
N MET A 28 7.34 -7.14 -3.14
CA MET A 28 7.46 -7.57 -1.74
C MET A 28 8.82 -7.18 -1.13
N LYS A 29 8.84 -6.76 0.14
CA LYS A 29 10.05 -6.63 0.96
C LYS A 29 9.85 -7.36 2.28
N LEU A 30 10.61 -8.43 2.46
CA LEU A 30 10.55 -9.33 3.59
C LEU A 30 11.97 -9.49 4.12
N TYR A 31 12.17 -9.23 5.41
CA TYR A 31 13.47 -9.34 6.07
C TYR A 31 13.34 -10.29 7.26
N GLY A 32 13.57 -11.58 7.02
CA GLY A 32 13.44 -12.63 8.03
C GLY A 32 14.80 -13.04 8.62
N PHE A 33 14.83 -13.23 9.94
CA PHE A 33 15.97 -13.75 10.71
C PHE A 33 15.43 -14.68 11.79
N ASP A 34 15.78 -15.97 11.72
CA ASP A 34 15.28 -17.00 12.64
C ASP A 34 13.75 -17.01 12.77
N ASP A 35 13.22 -16.66 13.94
CA ASP A 35 11.78 -16.57 14.22
C ASP A 35 11.26 -15.12 14.19
N GLU A 36 12.04 -14.18 13.65
CA GLU A 36 11.68 -12.78 13.50
C GLU A 36 11.53 -12.37 12.03
N ILE A 37 10.57 -11.51 11.75
CA ILE A 37 10.42 -10.89 10.45
C ILE A 37 10.12 -9.40 10.56
N MET A 38 10.80 -8.61 9.75
CA MET A 38 10.50 -7.21 9.55
C MET A 38 9.74 -6.99 8.23
N LEU A 39 8.58 -6.35 8.32
CA LEU A 39 7.80 -5.89 7.19
C LEU A 39 8.04 -4.39 6.97
N SER A 40 8.30 -4.02 5.71
CA SER A 40 8.58 -2.64 5.32
C SER A 40 8.27 -2.40 3.84
N GLY A 41 8.16 -1.13 3.45
CA GLY A 41 8.20 -0.69 2.06
C GLY A 41 9.61 -0.40 1.52
N ALA A 42 10.62 -0.44 2.38
CA ALA A 42 12.00 -0.06 2.08
C ALA A 42 12.77 -1.17 1.37
N ASN A 43 13.67 -0.80 0.46
CA ASN A 43 14.70 -1.69 -0.08
C ASN A 43 15.99 -1.59 0.76
N LEU A 44 16.89 -2.56 0.61
CA LEU A 44 18.25 -2.46 1.14
C LEU A 44 19.12 -1.61 0.19
N SER A 45 19.02 -0.29 0.32
CA SER A 45 19.84 0.65 -0.43
C SER A 45 20.22 1.86 0.41
N ASP A 46 21.32 2.53 0.06
CA ASP A 46 21.86 3.68 0.81
C ASP A 46 20.80 4.74 1.13
N ASP A 47 19.92 5.05 0.18
CA ASP A 47 18.84 6.03 0.39
C ASP A 47 17.94 5.64 1.58
N TYR A 48 17.49 4.38 1.69
CA TYR A 48 16.63 3.95 2.80
C TYR A 48 17.35 3.90 4.15
N PHE A 49 18.66 3.69 4.13
CA PHE A 49 19.47 3.73 5.35
C PHE A 49 19.82 5.15 5.80
N THR A 50 19.68 6.15 4.93
CA THR A 50 20.21 7.50 5.20
C THR A 50 19.16 8.61 5.14
N ASN A 51 18.39 8.71 4.05
CA ASN A 51 17.61 9.90 3.75
C ASN A 51 16.24 9.64 3.09
N ARG A 52 15.74 8.39 3.10
CA ARG A 52 14.42 8.03 2.58
C ARG A 52 13.55 7.44 3.69
N LEU A 53 12.56 8.23 4.11
CA LEU A 53 11.65 7.83 5.18
C LEU A 53 10.68 6.75 4.71
N ASP A 54 10.66 5.63 5.43
CA ASP A 54 9.71 4.53 5.26
C ASP A 54 9.36 3.96 6.66
N ARG A 55 8.54 2.90 6.72
CA ARG A 55 8.07 2.27 7.96
C ARG A 55 8.64 0.88 8.14
N TYR A 56 8.83 0.47 9.39
CA TYR A 56 9.47 -0.80 9.73
C TYR A 56 8.78 -1.43 10.94
N HIS A 57 8.14 -2.58 10.76
CA HIS A 57 7.44 -3.31 11.82
C HIS A 57 8.11 -4.67 11.98
N ILE A 58 8.62 -4.97 13.18
CA ILE A 58 9.27 -6.25 13.52
C ILE A 58 8.27 -7.11 14.27
N PHE A 59 8.16 -8.38 13.86
CA PHE A 59 7.35 -9.39 14.50
C PHE A 59 8.25 -10.54 14.93
N SER A 60 8.28 -10.84 16.24
CA SER A 60 8.93 -12.04 16.78
C SER A 60 7.88 -13.14 16.88
N SER A 61 7.68 -13.88 15.78
CA SER A 61 6.72 -14.99 15.68
C SER A 61 7.18 -15.97 14.61
N LYS A 62 7.47 -17.18 15.06
CA LYS A 62 7.80 -18.30 14.18
C LYS A 62 6.74 -18.54 13.12
N GLU A 63 5.44 -18.49 13.49
CA GLU A 63 4.37 -18.77 12.53
C GLU A 63 4.31 -17.73 11.41
N LEU A 64 4.51 -16.45 11.72
CA LEU A 64 4.57 -15.40 10.70
C LEU A 64 5.81 -15.56 9.84
N THR A 65 6.97 -15.80 10.45
CA THR A 65 8.24 -15.95 9.72
C THR A 65 8.20 -17.16 8.77
N ASP A 66 7.68 -18.30 9.22
CA ASP A 66 7.48 -19.49 8.38
C ASP A 66 6.48 -19.23 7.24
N PHE A 67 5.39 -18.50 7.50
CA PHE A 67 4.43 -18.12 6.46
C PHE A 67 5.07 -17.27 5.36
N TYR A 68 5.76 -16.19 5.74
CA TYR A 68 6.38 -15.28 4.77
C TYR A 68 7.57 -15.95 4.06
N GLY A 69 8.31 -16.83 4.76
CA GLY A 69 9.33 -17.69 4.18
C GLY A 69 8.77 -18.61 3.10
N ALA A 70 7.63 -19.28 3.35
CA ALA A 70 6.99 -20.13 2.36
C ALA A 70 6.55 -19.35 1.10
N VAL A 71 6.01 -18.13 1.25
CA VAL A 71 5.66 -17.28 0.12
C VAL A 71 6.90 -16.82 -0.66
N HIS A 72 7.97 -16.46 0.06
CA HIS A 72 9.26 -16.12 -0.55
C HIS A 72 9.81 -17.26 -1.40
N GLU A 73 9.89 -18.48 -0.85
CA GLU A 73 10.38 -19.67 -1.56
C GLU A 73 9.54 -19.97 -2.80
N ALA A 74 8.21 -19.91 -2.69
CA ALA A 74 7.32 -20.12 -3.83
C ALA A 74 7.58 -19.10 -4.97
N VAL A 75 7.85 -17.83 -4.64
CA VAL A 75 8.19 -16.82 -5.67
C VAL A 75 9.61 -17.03 -6.23
N CYS A 76 10.56 -17.53 -5.44
CA CYS A 76 11.88 -17.93 -5.91
C CYS A 76 11.80 -19.09 -6.91
N ASP A 77 10.93 -20.06 -6.69
CA ASP A 77 10.71 -21.17 -7.63
C ASP A 77 10.13 -20.73 -8.97
N LEU A 78 9.35 -19.67 -8.98
CA LEU A 78 8.83 -19.05 -10.20
C LEU A 78 9.85 -18.13 -10.89
N SER A 79 11.00 -17.89 -10.29
CA SER A 79 11.98 -16.89 -10.72
C SER A 79 13.19 -17.50 -11.43
N TYR A 80 13.86 -16.69 -12.26
CA TYR A 80 15.16 -17.07 -12.84
C TYR A 80 16.23 -17.14 -11.76
N HIS A 81 17.09 -18.16 -11.81
CA HIS A 81 18.23 -18.27 -10.91
C HIS A 81 19.41 -17.49 -11.48
N LEU A 82 19.99 -16.62 -10.67
CA LEU A 82 21.21 -15.91 -11.02
C LEU A 82 22.40 -16.78 -10.60
N VAL A 83 23.21 -17.22 -11.57
CA VAL A 83 24.41 -18.02 -11.29
C VAL A 83 25.65 -17.35 -11.89
N PRO A 84 26.82 -17.45 -11.23
CA PRO A 84 28.07 -16.93 -11.78
C PRO A 84 28.39 -17.58 -13.14
N SER A 85 28.89 -16.79 -14.09
CA SER A 85 29.27 -17.29 -15.42
C SER A 85 30.40 -16.45 -16.00
N GLU A 86 31.56 -17.07 -16.21
CA GLU A 86 32.71 -16.44 -16.87
C GLU A 86 32.50 -16.27 -18.38
N ALA A 87 31.56 -17.02 -18.96
CA ALA A 87 31.24 -16.97 -20.39
C ALA A 87 30.40 -15.74 -20.79
N ARG A 88 29.86 -14.99 -19.82
CA ARG A 88 29.02 -13.81 -20.06
C ARG A 88 29.76 -12.54 -19.65
N PRO A 89 29.70 -11.45 -20.43
CA PRO A 89 30.34 -10.18 -20.08
C PRO A 89 29.92 -9.58 -18.73
N GLY A 90 28.73 -9.96 -18.22
CA GLY A 90 28.22 -9.52 -16.93
C GLY A 90 28.69 -10.36 -15.73
N GLY A 91 29.44 -11.44 -15.94
CA GLY A 91 29.88 -12.34 -14.88
C GLY A 91 28.80 -13.27 -14.32
N PHE A 92 27.60 -13.28 -14.91
CA PHE A 92 26.48 -14.11 -14.49
C PHE A 92 25.59 -14.52 -15.67
N GLU A 93 24.82 -15.59 -15.46
CA GLU A 93 23.75 -16.03 -16.32
C GLU A 93 22.45 -16.25 -15.54
N LEU A 94 21.33 -16.20 -16.26
CA LEU A 94 19.99 -16.39 -15.70
C LEU A 94 19.46 -17.74 -16.18
N LEU A 95 19.43 -18.72 -15.29
CA LEU A 95 18.86 -20.03 -15.57
C LEU A 95 17.33 -19.95 -15.48
N SER A 96 16.66 -20.48 -16.51
CA SER A 96 15.21 -20.45 -16.56
C SER A 96 14.60 -21.37 -15.50
N PRO A 97 13.43 -21.05 -14.92
CA PRO A 97 12.62 -22.02 -14.17
C PRO A 97 12.39 -23.33 -14.96
N HIS A 98 12.42 -23.25 -16.30
CA HIS A 98 12.28 -24.42 -17.17
C HIS A 98 13.36 -25.47 -17.01
N GLU A 99 14.59 -25.06 -16.70
CA GLU A 99 15.69 -26.00 -16.46
C GLU A 99 15.46 -26.83 -15.19
N ARG A 100 14.60 -26.35 -14.29
CA ARG A 100 14.17 -27.04 -13.07
C ARG A 100 12.84 -27.80 -13.24
N GLY A 101 12.31 -27.88 -14.46
CA GLY A 101 11.05 -28.55 -14.76
C GLY A 101 9.79 -27.68 -14.64
N TYR A 102 9.93 -26.38 -14.38
CA TYR A 102 8.79 -25.47 -14.23
C TYR A 102 8.43 -24.75 -15.55
N PRO A 103 7.24 -24.16 -15.69
CA PRO A 103 6.94 -23.32 -16.84
C PRO A 103 7.80 -22.04 -16.84
N ASP A 104 8.20 -21.57 -18.02
CA ASP A 104 8.94 -20.31 -18.17
C ASP A 104 7.95 -19.13 -18.33
N PRO A 105 8.12 -18.00 -17.64
CA PRO A 105 7.18 -16.87 -17.71
C PRO A 105 7.10 -16.20 -19.09
N LEU A 106 8.18 -16.25 -19.89
CA LEU A 106 8.27 -15.66 -21.22
C LEU A 106 7.65 -16.53 -22.31
N TRP A 107 7.85 -17.85 -22.20
CA TRP A 107 7.48 -18.79 -23.27
C TRP A 107 6.22 -19.59 -22.94
N HIS A 108 5.95 -19.82 -21.65
CA HIS A 108 4.86 -20.69 -21.18
C HIS A 108 3.83 -19.92 -20.34
N THR A 109 3.58 -18.64 -20.62
CA THR A 109 2.78 -17.71 -19.79
C THR A 109 1.49 -18.31 -19.19
N LYS A 110 0.65 -19.01 -19.98
CA LYS A 110 -0.59 -19.61 -19.44
C LYS A 110 -0.30 -20.73 -18.42
N ARG A 111 0.63 -21.62 -18.74
CA ARG A 111 1.06 -22.71 -17.84
C ARG A 111 1.77 -22.15 -16.61
N PHE A 112 2.57 -21.10 -16.79
CA PHE A 112 3.23 -20.39 -15.70
C PHE A 112 2.23 -19.79 -14.72
N LYS A 113 1.20 -19.07 -15.20
CA LYS A 113 0.15 -18.54 -14.32
C LYS A 113 -0.64 -19.65 -13.62
N ALA A 114 -0.96 -20.74 -14.31
CA ALA A 114 -1.63 -21.90 -13.71
C ALA A 114 -0.79 -22.53 -12.60
N TYR A 115 0.51 -22.75 -12.84
CA TYR A 115 1.44 -23.29 -11.87
C TYR A 115 1.67 -22.34 -10.69
N ALA A 116 1.87 -21.04 -10.96
CA ALA A 116 1.98 -20.02 -9.93
C ALA A 116 0.74 -19.99 -9.03
N LYS A 117 -0.46 -20.12 -9.63
CA LYS A 117 -1.71 -20.21 -8.89
C LYS A 117 -1.77 -21.45 -8.00
N GLU A 118 -1.39 -22.61 -8.52
CA GLU A 118 -1.36 -23.87 -7.79
C GLU A 118 -0.47 -23.81 -6.53
N ILE A 119 0.68 -23.13 -6.60
CA ILE A 119 1.61 -23.07 -5.47
C ILE A 119 1.36 -21.90 -4.51
N LEU A 120 0.90 -20.73 -4.99
CA LEU A 120 0.75 -19.53 -4.14
C LEU A 120 -0.64 -19.43 -3.49
N GLU A 121 -1.71 -19.81 -4.20
CA GLU A 121 -3.08 -19.68 -3.69
C GLU A 121 -3.28 -20.44 -2.36
N PRO A 122 -2.79 -21.68 -2.17
CA PRO A 122 -2.93 -22.41 -0.91
C PRO A 122 -2.11 -21.82 0.26
N LEU A 123 -1.10 -20.99 -0.02
CA LEU A 123 -0.31 -20.33 1.01
C LEU A 123 -1.07 -19.14 1.58
N ILE A 124 -1.68 -18.32 0.72
CA ILE A 124 -2.37 -17.09 1.13
C ILE A 124 -3.85 -17.30 1.50
N HIS A 125 -4.45 -18.41 1.04
CA HIS A 125 -5.78 -18.85 1.45
C HIS A 125 -5.68 -20.05 2.39
N LYS A 126 -6.25 -19.92 3.59
CA LYS A 126 -6.40 -21.07 4.48
C LYS A 126 -7.37 -22.08 3.88
N LYS A 127 -7.06 -23.37 4.01
CA LYS A 127 -8.00 -24.46 3.69
C LYS A 127 -9.28 -24.26 4.49
N ALA A 128 -10.45 -24.35 3.84
CA ALA A 128 -11.80 -24.11 4.39
C ALA A 128 -12.15 -24.88 5.69
N ARG A 129 -11.31 -25.84 6.11
CA ARG A 129 -11.47 -26.64 7.33
C ARG A 129 -10.84 -26.03 8.59
N GLN A 130 -10.02 -24.99 8.50
CA GLN A 130 -9.65 -24.22 9.68
C GLN A 130 -10.85 -23.36 10.09
N LYS A 131 -11.73 -23.91 10.91
CA LYS A 131 -12.67 -23.09 11.69
C LYS A 131 -11.81 -22.14 12.52
N MET A 132 -11.78 -20.85 12.17
CA MET A 132 -11.42 -19.84 13.14
C MET A 132 -12.51 -19.91 14.21
N PHE A 133 -12.22 -20.57 15.32
CA PHE A 133 -13.01 -20.34 16.52
C PHE A 133 -12.94 -18.84 16.79
N PRO A 134 -14.07 -18.17 17.13
CA PRO A 134 -14.02 -16.77 17.48
C PRO A 134 -13.15 -16.64 18.73
N VAL A 135 -11.88 -16.33 18.54
CA VAL A 135 -11.02 -15.91 19.64
C VAL A 135 -11.55 -14.54 20.01
N GLU A 136 -12.14 -14.46 21.20
CA GLU A 136 -12.67 -13.20 21.70
C GLU A 136 -11.56 -12.14 21.66
N PHE A 137 -11.88 -11.03 20.97
CA PHE A 137 -11.02 -9.86 20.90
C PHE A 137 -11.06 -9.17 22.27
N THR A 138 -9.91 -9.16 22.97
CA THR A 138 -9.77 -8.51 24.26
C THR A 138 -8.76 -7.38 24.15
N GLN A 139 -8.74 -6.48 25.15
CA GLN A 139 -7.81 -5.35 25.24
C GLN A 139 -6.32 -5.74 25.38
N GLN A 140 -5.99 -7.04 25.35
CA GLN A 140 -4.60 -7.53 25.47
C GLN A 140 -4.15 -8.31 24.24
N LYS A 141 -5.03 -8.54 23.26
CA LYS A 141 -4.73 -9.37 22.10
C LYS A 141 -4.36 -8.53 20.89
N THR A 142 -3.39 -9.02 20.14
CA THR A 142 -3.04 -8.53 18.81
C THR A 142 -3.21 -9.66 17.82
N PHE A 143 -3.95 -9.39 16.75
CA PHE A 143 -4.14 -10.28 15.62
C PHE A 143 -3.39 -9.71 14.43
N VAL A 144 -2.60 -10.56 13.78
CA VAL A 144 -1.87 -10.21 12.57
C VAL A 144 -2.42 -11.05 11.43
N TYR A 145 -2.94 -10.39 10.41
CA TYR A 145 -3.50 -11.02 9.21
C TYR A 145 -2.55 -10.72 8.04
N PRO A 146 -1.76 -11.71 7.58
CA PRO A 146 -0.95 -11.53 6.39
C PRO A 146 -1.83 -11.19 5.18
N LEU A 147 -1.40 -10.17 4.43
CA LEU A 147 -2.07 -9.70 3.22
C LEU A 147 -1.15 -9.89 2.03
N ALA A 148 -1.71 -10.35 0.91
CA ALA A 148 -0.99 -10.57 -0.33
C ALA A 148 -1.79 -10.04 -1.52
N GLN A 149 -1.09 -9.44 -2.49
CA GLN A 149 -1.65 -8.99 -3.75
C GLN A 149 -0.84 -9.56 -4.91
N PHE A 150 -1.37 -10.59 -5.55
CA PHE A 150 -0.72 -11.37 -6.61
C PHE A 150 -1.59 -11.52 -7.86
N ASP A 151 -2.52 -10.60 -8.13
CA ASP A 151 -3.46 -10.66 -9.27
C ASP A 151 -2.76 -10.89 -10.62
N VAL A 152 -1.53 -10.38 -10.79
CA VAL A 152 -0.72 -10.61 -11.98
C VAL A 152 -0.47 -12.10 -12.26
N LEU A 153 -0.37 -12.93 -11.20
CA LEU A 153 -0.19 -14.39 -11.26
C LEU A 153 -1.52 -15.14 -11.09
N LEU A 154 -2.33 -14.77 -10.11
CA LEU A 154 -3.50 -15.53 -9.70
C LEU A 154 -4.76 -15.21 -10.52
N GLY A 155 -4.72 -14.09 -11.26
CA GLY A 155 -5.86 -13.52 -11.98
C GLY A 155 -6.70 -12.61 -11.09
N ALA A 156 -7.48 -11.75 -11.73
CA ALA A 156 -8.48 -10.92 -11.05
C ALA A 156 -9.77 -11.74 -10.79
N PRO A 157 -10.55 -11.40 -9.75
CA PRO A 157 -11.87 -12.01 -9.53
C PRO A 157 -12.77 -11.82 -10.77
N LYS A 158 -13.51 -12.86 -11.15
CA LYS A 158 -14.46 -12.83 -12.26
C LYS A 158 -15.87 -12.56 -11.72
N ASN A 159 -16.49 -11.45 -12.16
CA ASN A 159 -17.86 -11.01 -11.86
C ASN A 159 -18.16 -10.77 -10.36
N MET A 160 -18.15 -9.51 -9.96
CA MET A 160 -18.55 -9.05 -8.63
C MET A 160 -20.05 -8.66 -8.66
N ALA A 161 -20.95 -9.59 -8.34
CA ALA A 161 -22.29 -9.16 -7.90
C ALA A 161 -22.20 -8.63 -6.46
N LEU A 162 -23.01 -7.63 -6.11
CA LEU A 162 -22.99 -6.94 -4.80
C LEU A 162 -23.11 -7.90 -3.59
N LEU A 163 -23.70 -9.08 -3.79
CA LEU A 163 -23.96 -10.10 -2.76
C LEU A 163 -22.82 -11.14 -2.62
N ASP A 164 -21.85 -11.17 -3.52
CA ASP A 164 -20.79 -12.19 -3.57
C ASP A 164 -19.53 -11.81 -2.75
N TYR A 165 -19.68 -11.01 -1.70
CA TYR A 165 -18.58 -10.53 -0.85
C TYR A 165 -17.99 -11.62 0.07
N GLU A 166 -18.13 -12.89 -0.27
CA GLU A 166 -17.38 -13.94 0.39
C GLU A 166 -15.93 -13.87 -0.12
N PHE A 167 -14.97 -13.70 0.80
CA PHE A 167 -13.53 -13.72 0.52
C PHE A 167 -13.06 -14.94 -0.30
N ALA A 168 -13.89 -15.98 -0.40
CA ALA A 168 -13.68 -17.19 -1.20
C ALA A 168 -13.63 -16.95 -2.73
N GLN A 169 -14.08 -15.81 -3.24
CA GLN A 169 -14.02 -15.50 -4.69
C GLN A 169 -12.79 -14.68 -5.10
N TYR A 170 -12.04 -14.13 -4.13
CA TYR A 170 -10.87 -13.32 -4.40
C TYR A 170 -9.60 -14.17 -4.35
N THR A 171 -8.76 -14.01 -5.35
CA THR A 171 -7.46 -14.70 -5.45
C THR A 171 -6.41 -14.03 -4.58
N SER A 172 -6.36 -12.70 -4.55
CA SER A 172 -5.54 -11.89 -3.64
C SER A 172 -6.32 -11.47 -2.39
N THR A 173 -5.63 -11.15 -1.29
CA THR A 173 -6.24 -10.82 0.00
C THR A 173 -6.12 -9.35 0.41
N GLU A 174 -5.13 -8.59 -0.08
CA GLU A 174 -4.89 -7.20 0.36
C GLU A 174 -6.04 -6.24 -0.02
N LYS A 175 -6.32 -6.07 -1.33
CA LYS A 175 -7.38 -5.13 -1.76
C LYS A 175 -8.73 -5.49 -1.13
N PRO A 176 -9.19 -6.76 -1.13
CA PRO A 176 -10.47 -7.11 -0.50
C PRO A 176 -10.50 -6.83 1.00
N ALA A 177 -9.41 -7.05 1.73
CA ALA A 177 -9.36 -6.76 3.16
C ALA A 177 -9.46 -5.25 3.44
N ILE A 178 -8.74 -4.42 2.69
CA ILE A 178 -8.79 -2.96 2.81
C ILE A 178 -10.17 -2.44 2.44
N THR A 179 -10.72 -2.86 1.29
CA THR A 179 -12.06 -2.49 0.85
C THR A 179 -13.10 -2.88 1.89
N LYS A 180 -13.03 -4.11 2.44
CA LYS A 180 -13.97 -4.55 3.48
C LYS A 180 -13.88 -3.71 4.75
N LEU A 181 -12.66 -3.40 5.19
CA LEU A 181 -12.44 -2.55 6.34
C LEU A 181 -13.08 -1.17 6.11
N LEU A 182 -12.74 -0.49 5.03
CA LEU A 182 -13.25 0.85 4.75
C LEU A 182 -14.77 0.86 4.52
N THR A 183 -15.33 -0.14 3.85
CA THR A 183 -16.79 -0.31 3.73
C THR A 183 -17.45 -0.46 5.10
N ASN A 184 -16.89 -1.28 5.99
CA ASN A 184 -17.43 -1.42 7.35
C ASN A 184 -17.33 -0.10 8.14
N LEU A 185 -16.26 0.69 7.95
CA LEU A 185 -16.17 2.03 8.54
C LEU A 185 -17.20 3.00 7.94
N ALA A 186 -17.53 2.88 6.67
CA ALA A 186 -18.54 3.72 6.03
C ALA A 186 -19.98 3.34 6.44
N GLU A 187 -20.28 2.05 6.60
CA GLU A 187 -21.66 1.54 6.71
C GLU A 187 -22.07 1.12 8.13
N ASP A 188 -21.16 0.62 8.97
CA ASP A 188 -21.48 0.20 10.34
C ASP A 188 -21.54 1.42 11.26
N LYS A 189 -22.74 1.72 11.79
CA LYS A 189 -22.98 2.84 12.71
C LYS A 189 -22.05 2.86 13.93
N ARG A 190 -21.60 1.69 14.39
CA ARG A 190 -20.68 1.56 15.53
C ARG A 190 -19.25 1.96 15.16
N LEU A 191 -18.87 1.81 13.90
CA LEU A 191 -17.52 2.06 13.41
C LEU A 191 -17.40 3.38 12.65
N HIS A 192 -18.51 3.95 12.16
CA HIS A 192 -18.51 5.19 11.36
C HIS A 192 -17.95 6.42 12.07
N LYS A 193 -17.88 6.38 13.40
CA LYS A 193 -17.22 7.43 14.21
C LYS A 193 -15.70 7.24 14.31
N SER A 194 -15.11 6.24 13.66
CA SER A 194 -13.66 6.01 13.67
C SER A 194 -12.91 7.12 12.95
N THR A 195 -11.68 7.37 13.38
CA THR A 195 -10.74 8.25 12.68
C THR A 195 -9.71 7.42 11.93
N TRP A 196 -9.14 7.97 10.87
CA TRP A 196 -8.12 7.27 10.11
C TRP A 196 -7.00 8.17 9.61
N ILE A 197 -5.81 7.60 9.50
CA ILE A 197 -4.66 8.21 8.84
C ILE A 197 -4.28 7.28 7.69
N PHE A 198 -4.12 7.84 6.50
CA PHE A 198 -3.67 7.10 5.33
C PHE A 198 -2.40 7.77 4.79
N THR A 199 -1.43 6.97 4.34
CA THR A 199 -0.24 7.51 3.70
C THR A 199 0.19 6.69 2.50
N ALA A 200 0.67 7.41 1.49
CA ALA A 200 1.35 6.85 0.33
C ALA A 200 2.45 7.81 -0.12
N GLY A 201 3.66 7.29 -0.34
CA GLY A 201 4.82 8.08 -0.80
C GLY A 201 4.57 8.82 -2.11
N TYR A 202 3.78 8.22 -3.00
CA TYR A 202 3.33 8.83 -4.25
C TYR A 202 1.80 8.96 -4.22
N PHE A 203 1.29 10.17 -4.40
CA PHE A 203 -0.16 10.42 -4.37
C PHE A 203 -0.84 9.91 -5.65
N ASN A 204 -1.12 8.61 -5.70
CA ASN A 204 -1.88 7.95 -6.76
C ASN A 204 -2.73 6.78 -6.21
N ILE A 205 -3.62 7.09 -5.29
CA ILE A 205 -4.44 6.08 -4.61
C ILE A 205 -5.39 5.44 -5.63
N ASP A 206 -5.55 4.12 -5.56
CA ASP A 206 -6.57 3.37 -6.31
C ASP A 206 -7.94 4.05 -6.15
N PRO A 207 -8.67 4.32 -7.25
CA PRO A 207 -9.92 5.08 -7.18
C PRO A 207 -10.96 4.50 -6.23
N ASP A 208 -11.07 3.16 -6.13
CA ASP A 208 -12.05 2.52 -5.25
C ASP A 208 -11.70 2.77 -3.79
N ILE A 209 -10.42 2.62 -3.44
CA ILE A 209 -9.91 2.90 -2.09
C ILE A 209 -10.05 4.39 -1.76
N CYS A 210 -9.78 5.27 -2.72
CA CYS A 210 -9.91 6.72 -2.55
C CYS A 210 -11.35 7.11 -2.20
N GLN A 211 -12.33 6.58 -2.94
CA GLN A 211 -13.76 6.82 -2.64
C GLN A 211 -14.14 6.27 -1.27
N LEU A 212 -13.72 5.04 -0.95
CA LEU A 212 -14.02 4.43 0.34
C LEU A 212 -13.37 5.15 1.52
N LEU A 213 -12.17 5.72 1.37
CA LEU A 213 -11.57 6.58 2.40
C LEU A 213 -12.45 7.80 2.68
N ILE A 214 -12.96 8.45 1.64
CA ILE A 214 -13.86 9.61 1.78
C ILE A 214 -15.18 9.20 2.43
N SER A 215 -15.77 8.07 2.02
CA SER A 215 -17.01 7.54 2.61
C SER A 215 -16.84 7.06 4.05
N ALA A 216 -15.66 6.54 4.41
CA ALA A 216 -15.34 6.08 5.76
C ALA A 216 -15.07 7.21 6.75
N ALA A 217 -14.88 8.45 6.28
CA ALA A 217 -14.68 9.58 7.17
C ALA A 217 -16.01 9.94 7.89
N PRO A 218 -15.95 10.18 9.21
CA PRO A 218 -17.13 10.52 10.00
C PRO A 218 -17.77 11.81 9.49
N GLU A 219 -19.03 12.05 9.86
CA GLU A 219 -19.65 13.35 9.64
C GLU A 219 -18.98 14.45 10.48
N SER A 220 -19.05 15.69 9.98
CA SER A 220 -18.51 16.86 10.68
C SER A 220 -19.03 16.90 12.12
N PRO A 221 -18.18 17.19 13.13
CA PRO A 221 -18.57 17.20 14.54
C PRO A 221 -19.52 18.38 14.81
N ARG A 222 -20.78 18.30 14.37
CA ARG A 222 -21.80 19.32 14.61
C ARG A 222 -22.50 19.17 15.96
N ALA A 223 -22.22 18.10 16.71
CA ALA A 223 -22.57 17.95 18.12
C ALA A 223 -21.82 16.74 18.67
N LEU A 224 -20.63 16.93 19.23
CA LEU A 224 -20.07 15.89 20.09
C LEU A 224 -20.88 15.86 21.38
N GLU A 225 -21.21 14.65 21.83
CA GLU A 225 -21.80 14.40 23.14
C GLU A 225 -20.93 15.10 24.21
N PRO A 226 -21.52 15.69 25.27
CA PRO A 226 -20.78 16.40 26.30
C PRO A 226 -19.64 15.53 26.85
N GLY A 227 -18.39 15.97 26.68
CA GLY A 227 -17.20 15.28 27.22
C GLY A 227 -16.25 14.66 26.19
N ILE A 228 -16.62 14.57 24.91
CA ILE A 228 -15.69 14.08 23.86
C ILE A 228 -14.95 15.27 23.23
N LYS A 229 -13.61 15.26 23.24
CA LYS A 229 -12.81 16.31 22.59
C LYS A 229 -13.02 16.31 21.07
N ALA A 230 -13.25 17.49 20.51
CA ALA A 230 -13.29 17.67 19.06
C ALA A 230 -11.89 17.49 18.45
N PHE A 231 -11.80 16.68 17.40
CA PHE A 231 -10.62 16.62 16.54
C PHE A 231 -10.64 17.82 15.58
N GLU A 232 -9.49 18.46 15.33
CA GLU A 232 -9.38 19.55 14.35
C GLU A 232 -9.66 19.04 12.92
N LYS A 233 -9.17 17.83 12.60
CA LYS A 233 -9.51 17.02 11.42
C LYS A 233 -9.51 15.55 11.82
N ALA A 234 -10.63 14.86 11.63
CA ALA A 234 -10.80 13.45 11.99
C ALA A 234 -9.95 12.52 11.12
N CYS A 235 -9.68 12.88 9.87
CA CYS A 235 -9.04 12.01 8.89
C CYS A 235 -7.92 12.74 8.16
N THR A 236 -6.79 12.08 7.96
CA THR A 236 -5.60 12.70 7.34
C THR A 236 -4.99 11.80 6.28
N VAL A 237 -4.76 12.36 5.10
CA VAL A 237 -3.88 11.76 4.09
C VAL A 237 -2.51 12.42 4.13
N ILE A 238 -1.43 11.65 4.18
CA ILE A 238 -0.04 12.14 4.16
C ILE A 238 0.64 11.65 2.88
N THR A 239 1.26 12.55 2.13
CA THR A 239 2.04 12.21 0.94
C THR A 239 3.32 13.03 0.82
N ALA A 240 4.23 12.67 -0.08
CA ALA A 240 5.44 13.45 -0.32
C ALA A 240 5.09 14.80 -0.95
N SER A 241 5.65 15.89 -0.42
CA SER A 241 5.75 17.13 -1.20
C SER A 241 6.57 16.88 -2.48
N PRO A 242 6.44 17.71 -3.53
CA PRO A 242 7.26 17.55 -4.73
C PRO A 242 8.76 17.56 -4.45
N TRP A 243 9.21 18.36 -3.48
CA TRP A 243 10.61 18.47 -3.07
C TRP A 243 11.09 17.33 -2.17
N ALA A 244 10.20 16.47 -1.69
CA ALA A 244 10.54 15.23 -0.99
C ALA A 244 10.23 13.99 -1.83
N ASN A 245 9.93 14.18 -3.12
CA ASN A 245 9.64 13.10 -4.05
C ASN A 245 10.93 12.59 -4.69
N GLY A 246 11.15 11.27 -4.71
CA GLY A 246 12.36 10.68 -5.31
C GLY A 246 12.56 10.97 -6.81
N PHE A 247 11.53 11.42 -7.52
CA PHE A 247 11.62 11.82 -8.93
C PHE A 247 11.84 13.33 -9.12
N TYR A 248 11.97 14.11 -8.04
CA TYR A 248 12.24 15.53 -8.12
C TYR A 248 13.54 15.81 -8.89
N GLY A 249 13.48 16.69 -9.88
CA GLY A 249 14.63 17.03 -10.73
C GLY A 249 15.11 15.92 -11.67
N SER A 250 14.43 14.76 -11.74
CA SER A 250 14.83 13.67 -12.63
C SER A 250 14.72 14.06 -14.11
N PRO A 251 15.65 13.66 -14.99
CA PRO A 251 15.60 14.02 -16.41
C PRO A 251 14.46 13.29 -17.14
N GLY A 252 13.85 13.97 -18.12
CA GLY A 252 12.85 13.37 -19.01
C GLY A 252 11.46 13.23 -18.38
N VAL A 253 10.75 12.15 -18.74
CA VAL A 253 9.32 11.95 -18.37
C VAL A 253 9.16 11.69 -16.87
N SER A 254 10.11 11.03 -16.21
CA SER A 254 10.03 10.77 -14.77
C SER A 254 10.03 12.06 -13.93
N GLY A 255 10.72 13.12 -14.38
CA GLY A 255 10.68 14.44 -13.75
C GLY A 255 9.30 15.11 -13.79
N MET A 256 8.34 14.59 -14.58
CA MET A 256 6.96 15.07 -14.60
C MET A 256 6.10 14.48 -13.48
N LEU A 257 6.54 13.38 -12.85
CA LEU A 257 5.77 12.65 -11.84
C LEU A 257 5.40 13.51 -10.61
N PRO A 258 6.30 14.33 -10.02
CA PRO A 258 5.93 15.19 -8.90
C PRO A 258 4.77 16.17 -9.23
N ALA A 259 4.77 16.71 -10.45
CA ALA A 259 3.69 17.58 -10.94
C ALA A 259 2.41 16.79 -11.21
N ALA A 260 2.52 15.55 -11.71
CA ALA A 260 1.38 14.66 -11.87
C ALA A 260 0.70 14.34 -10.53
N TYR A 261 1.48 14.01 -9.50
CA TYR A 261 0.94 13.79 -8.15
C TYR A 261 0.31 15.05 -7.56
N THR A 262 0.89 16.23 -7.80
CA THR A 262 0.24 17.51 -7.44
C THR A 262 -1.14 17.65 -8.09
N LEU A 263 -1.32 17.23 -9.35
CA LEU A 263 -2.63 17.24 -10.00
C LEU A 263 -3.61 16.27 -9.32
N LEU A 264 -3.17 15.06 -9.00
CA LEU A 264 -3.99 14.05 -8.33
C LEU A 264 -4.40 14.50 -6.92
N SER A 265 -3.49 15.10 -6.15
CA SER A 265 -3.78 15.73 -4.86
C SER A 265 -4.86 16.80 -4.96
N ARG A 266 -4.82 17.63 -6.01
CA ARG A 266 -5.87 18.64 -6.26
C ARG A 266 -7.22 18.02 -6.59
N ARG A 267 -7.23 16.96 -7.40
CA ARG A 267 -8.47 16.23 -7.71
C ARG A 267 -9.08 15.62 -6.45
N PHE A 268 -8.25 15.02 -5.60
CA PHE A 268 -8.68 14.49 -4.30
C PHE A 268 -9.31 15.57 -3.42
N LEU A 269 -8.64 16.70 -3.20
CA LEU A 269 -9.19 17.79 -2.38
C LEU A 269 -10.51 18.35 -2.95
N ARG A 270 -10.68 18.33 -4.28
CA ARG A 270 -11.96 18.67 -4.90
C ARG A 270 -13.03 17.62 -4.59
N THR A 271 -12.73 16.33 -4.73
CA THR A 271 -13.68 15.25 -4.39
C THR A 271 -14.07 15.29 -2.91
N VAL A 272 -13.13 15.61 -2.01
CA VAL A 272 -13.42 15.81 -0.58
C VAL A 272 -14.40 16.97 -0.37
N HIS A 273 -14.19 18.10 -1.05
CA HIS A 273 -15.08 19.25 -0.99
C HIS A 273 -16.46 18.97 -1.60
N ASP A 274 -16.52 18.31 -2.76
CA ASP A 274 -17.76 17.92 -3.42
C ASP A 274 -18.58 16.94 -2.56
N ALA A 275 -17.91 16.16 -1.70
CA ALA A 275 -18.53 15.28 -0.71
C ALA A 275 -18.92 15.98 0.60
N GLY A 276 -18.61 17.27 0.79
CA GLY A 276 -18.86 18.01 2.02
C GLY A 276 -18.01 17.56 3.22
N LYS A 277 -16.84 16.97 2.95
CA LYS A 277 -15.95 16.37 3.96
C LYS A 277 -14.70 17.21 4.22
N GLU A 278 -14.61 18.44 3.73
CA GLU A 278 -13.47 19.35 3.94
C GLU A 278 -13.23 19.68 5.41
N ASP A 279 -14.27 19.61 6.25
CA ASP A 279 -14.17 19.86 7.68
C ASP A 279 -13.53 18.69 8.45
N VAL A 280 -13.54 17.48 7.88
CA VAL A 280 -13.10 16.26 8.56
C VAL A 280 -11.88 15.60 7.92
N ILE A 281 -11.69 15.75 6.60
CA ILE A 281 -10.54 15.19 5.87
C ILE A 281 -9.56 16.32 5.54
N GLN A 282 -8.27 16.07 5.77
CA GLN A 282 -7.18 16.93 5.31
C GLN A 282 -6.12 16.16 4.52
N LEU A 283 -5.40 16.88 3.66
CA LEU A 283 -4.19 16.42 3.00
C LEU A 283 -2.98 17.13 3.60
N LYS A 284 -1.94 16.37 3.94
CA LYS A 284 -0.64 16.89 4.35
C LYS A 284 0.46 16.46 3.38
N GLU A 285 1.35 17.39 3.07
CA GLU A 285 2.57 17.14 2.30
C GLU A 285 3.77 17.08 3.25
N TRP A 286 4.45 15.95 3.27
CA TRP A 286 5.68 15.75 4.01
C TRP A 286 6.87 16.40 3.30
N ARG A 287 7.70 17.14 4.04
CA ARG A 287 8.93 17.73 3.52
C ARG A 287 9.95 17.94 4.63
N LYS A 288 11.15 17.39 4.42
CA LYS A 288 12.35 17.75 5.18
C LYS A 288 13.49 18.06 4.22
N GLY A 289 13.71 19.34 3.97
CA GLY A 289 14.65 19.82 2.95
C GLY A 289 14.16 19.58 1.51
N THR A 290 15.10 19.44 0.58
CA THR A 290 14.85 19.19 -0.85
C THR A 290 15.72 18.04 -1.34
N VAL A 291 15.15 17.08 -2.07
CA VAL A 291 15.93 15.98 -2.65
C VAL A 291 17.11 16.52 -3.47
N GLY A 292 18.30 15.98 -3.23
CA GLY A 292 19.54 16.38 -3.89
C GLY A 292 20.28 17.55 -3.23
N GLU A 293 19.70 18.19 -2.21
CA GLU A 293 20.34 19.22 -1.40
C GLU A 293 20.83 18.65 -0.05
N PRO A 294 21.87 19.22 0.59
CA PRO A 294 22.32 18.80 1.91
C PRO A 294 21.19 18.81 2.96
N GLY A 295 21.02 17.68 3.65
CA GLY A 295 19.95 17.51 4.65
C GLY A 295 18.55 17.25 4.06
N GLY A 296 18.43 17.17 2.73
CA GLY A 296 17.20 16.79 2.05
C GLY A 296 16.86 15.31 2.20
N MET A 297 15.60 15.03 2.47
CA MET A 297 15.07 13.68 2.59
C MET A 297 13.91 13.44 1.62
N THR A 298 13.75 12.17 1.22
CA THR A 298 12.60 11.70 0.46
C THR A 298 11.57 11.02 1.37
N TYR A 299 10.30 11.08 0.98
CA TYR A 299 9.20 10.42 1.69
C TYR A 299 8.66 9.24 0.91
N HIS A 300 8.57 8.07 1.56
CA HIS A 300 8.16 6.84 0.92
C HIS A 300 7.34 5.91 1.83
N ALA A 301 6.88 6.38 2.99
CA ALA A 301 6.01 5.59 3.84
C ALA A 301 4.66 5.29 3.15
N LYS A 302 4.10 4.10 3.44
CA LYS A 302 2.76 3.70 3.02
C LYS A 302 2.04 3.00 4.16
N GLY A 303 0.73 3.21 4.29
CA GLY A 303 -0.02 2.62 5.39
C GLY A 303 -1.41 3.18 5.57
N LEU A 304 -2.17 2.46 6.39
CA LEU A 304 -3.45 2.89 6.92
C LEU A 304 -3.43 2.66 8.44
N TRP A 305 -3.96 3.60 9.20
CA TRP A 305 -4.22 3.46 10.64
C TRP A 305 -5.67 3.84 10.88
N VAL A 306 -6.36 3.08 11.73
CA VAL A 306 -7.73 3.36 12.15
C VAL A 306 -7.77 3.38 13.67
N THR A 307 -8.22 4.49 14.23
CA THR A 307 -8.53 4.63 15.65
C THR A 307 -10.03 4.49 15.80
N LEU A 308 -10.46 3.48 16.56
CA LEU A 308 -11.87 3.23 16.83
C LEU A 308 -12.48 4.39 17.64
N PRO A 309 -13.81 4.57 17.61
CA PRO A 309 -14.44 5.61 18.40
C PRO A 309 -14.29 5.35 19.90
N PRO A 310 -14.36 6.41 20.73
CA PRO A 310 -14.41 6.28 22.18
C PRO A 310 -15.51 5.32 22.61
N GLN A 311 -15.22 4.51 23.63
CA GLN A 311 -16.19 3.62 24.25
C GLN A 311 -16.79 4.31 25.47
N LEU A 312 -18.01 3.92 25.87
CA LEU A 312 -18.59 4.38 27.13
C LEU A 312 -18.30 3.35 28.22
N ASP A 313 -17.88 3.81 29.39
CA ASP A 313 -17.74 2.96 30.56
C ASP A 313 -19.10 2.62 31.20
N THR A 314 -19.08 1.85 32.30
CA THR A 314 -20.30 1.47 33.03
C THR A 314 -21.05 2.64 33.65
N GLU A 315 -20.40 3.79 33.78
CA GLU A 315 -20.95 5.04 34.33
C GLU A 315 -21.38 6.01 33.21
N GLY A 316 -21.22 5.62 31.94
CA GLY A 316 -21.53 6.44 30.77
C GLY A 316 -20.48 7.50 30.45
N GLN A 317 -19.27 7.41 31.01
CA GLN A 317 -18.15 8.29 30.69
C GLN A 317 -17.41 7.78 29.46
N ALA A 318 -16.97 8.71 28.59
CA ALA A 318 -16.22 8.36 27.39
C ALA A 318 -14.77 7.99 27.73
N ILE A 319 -14.38 6.76 27.41
CA ILE A 319 -13.01 6.27 27.40
C ILE A 319 -12.44 6.51 26.00
N GLU A 320 -11.48 7.44 25.90
CA GLU A 320 -10.75 7.69 24.65
C GLU A 320 -9.87 6.49 24.28
N GLU A 321 -9.80 6.18 22.98
CA GLU A 321 -8.85 5.20 22.47
C GLU A 321 -7.42 5.81 22.49
N PRO A 322 -6.42 5.13 23.09
CA PRO A 322 -5.08 5.69 23.27
C PRO A 322 -4.28 5.84 21.95
N GLY A 323 -4.76 5.24 20.86
CA GLY A 323 -4.15 5.28 19.54
C GLY A 323 -4.83 4.32 18.57
N PRO A 324 -4.24 4.11 17.37
CA PRO A 324 -4.83 3.25 16.35
C PRO A 324 -5.00 1.79 16.79
N SER A 325 -6.21 1.27 16.67
CA SER A 325 -6.54 -0.14 16.93
C SER A 325 -6.28 -1.03 15.72
N ILE A 326 -6.20 -0.44 14.52
CA ILE A 326 -5.93 -1.16 13.27
C ILE A 326 -4.79 -0.44 12.55
N THR A 327 -3.83 -1.19 12.02
CA THR A 327 -2.85 -0.65 11.06
C THR A 327 -2.56 -1.64 9.93
N VAL A 328 -2.21 -1.12 8.76
CA VAL A 328 -1.71 -1.91 7.62
C VAL A 328 -0.27 -1.50 7.33
N VAL A 329 0.62 -2.48 7.23
CA VAL A 329 2.04 -2.32 6.91
C VAL A 329 2.44 -3.30 5.80
N GLY A 330 3.25 -2.86 4.84
CA GLY A 330 3.64 -3.70 3.72
C GLY A 330 4.28 -2.92 2.58
N SER A 331 4.44 -3.58 1.44
CA SER A 331 5.09 -3.00 0.27
C SER A 331 4.18 -2.16 -0.64
N SER A 332 2.85 -2.33 -0.51
CA SER A 332 1.87 -1.74 -1.39
C SER A 332 1.90 -0.21 -1.38
N ASN A 333 1.87 0.38 -2.58
CA ASN A 333 1.66 1.81 -2.75
C ASN A 333 0.16 2.17 -2.83
N TYR A 334 -0.73 1.18 -2.68
CA TYR A 334 -2.18 1.34 -2.77
C TYR A 334 -2.65 1.95 -4.10
N THR A 335 -1.91 1.69 -5.18
CA THR A 335 -2.22 2.20 -6.52
C THR A 335 -2.91 1.13 -7.36
N LYS A 336 -3.55 1.53 -8.46
CA LYS A 336 -4.07 0.57 -9.46
C LYS A 336 -2.99 -0.41 -9.93
N ARG A 337 -1.72 0.03 -10.03
CA ARG A 337 -0.59 -0.81 -10.42
C ARG A 337 -0.27 -1.86 -9.35
N SER A 338 -0.22 -1.46 -8.08
CA SER A 338 -0.02 -2.38 -6.95
C SER A 338 -1.06 -3.51 -6.98
N TYR A 339 -2.30 -3.18 -7.34
CA TYR A 339 -3.39 -4.17 -7.37
C TYR A 339 -3.50 -5.02 -8.63
N SER A 340 -2.92 -4.60 -9.76
CA SER A 340 -3.12 -5.29 -11.05
C SER A 340 -1.86 -5.88 -11.68
N LEU A 341 -0.67 -5.38 -11.30
CA LEU A 341 0.57 -5.67 -12.02
C LEU A 341 1.70 -6.18 -11.11
N ASP A 342 1.77 -5.70 -9.87
CA ASP A 342 2.89 -6.01 -8.98
C ASP A 342 2.59 -7.20 -8.05
N LEU A 343 3.64 -7.80 -7.48
CA LEU A 343 3.54 -8.71 -6.34
C LEU A 343 3.76 -7.93 -5.05
N GLU A 344 2.70 -7.70 -4.29
CA GLU A 344 2.75 -7.00 -3.01
C GLU A 344 2.46 -7.94 -1.85
N ILE A 345 3.04 -7.65 -0.70
CA ILE A 345 2.77 -8.39 0.54
C ILE A 345 2.87 -7.46 1.75
N GLY A 346 2.12 -7.78 2.79
CA GLY A 346 2.08 -7.03 4.03
C GLY A 346 1.29 -7.75 5.11
N ALA A 347 0.81 -6.98 6.07
CA ALA A 347 -0.07 -7.42 7.13
C ALA A 347 -1.07 -6.33 7.52
N MET A 348 -2.27 -6.76 7.90
CA MET A 348 -3.20 -5.96 8.70
C MET A 348 -3.09 -6.42 10.16
N ILE A 349 -2.84 -5.46 11.05
CA ILE A 349 -2.70 -5.68 12.48
C ILE A 349 -3.96 -5.10 13.14
N LEU A 350 -4.65 -5.91 13.94
CA LEU A 350 -5.72 -5.48 14.84
C LEU A 350 -5.23 -5.67 16.27
N THR A 351 -5.24 -4.62 17.07
CA THR A 351 -4.73 -4.69 18.45
C THR A 351 -5.69 -4.07 19.45
N GLY A 352 -5.92 -4.81 20.53
CA GLY A 352 -6.52 -4.29 21.76
C GLY A 352 -5.47 -3.70 22.71
N ASP A 353 -4.20 -4.09 22.55
CA ASP A 353 -3.11 -3.76 23.46
C ASP A 353 -2.80 -2.25 23.47
N GLU A 354 -2.99 -1.62 24.62
CA GLU A 354 -2.83 -0.18 24.74
C GLU A 354 -1.39 0.31 24.50
N ALA A 355 -0.39 -0.50 24.86
CA ALA A 355 1.01 -0.11 24.67
C ALA A 355 1.34 -0.06 23.17
N LEU A 356 0.86 -1.04 22.40
CA LEU A 356 0.98 -1.03 20.94
C LEU A 356 0.18 0.11 20.32
N LYS A 357 -1.06 0.38 20.77
CA LYS A 357 -1.84 1.54 20.32
C LYS A 357 -1.08 2.86 20.52
N ARG A 358 -0.46 3.06 21.69
CA ARG A 358 0.38 4.24 21.97
C ARG A 358 1.59 4.33 21.03
N ARG A 359 2.29 3.23 20.78
CA ARG A 359 3.41 3.19 19.81
C ARG A 359 2.96 3.48 18.38
N LEU A 360 1.79 3.01 17.97
CA LEU A 360 1.20 3.32 16.66
C LEU A 360 0.80 4.79 16.56
N LYS A 361 0.32 5.39 17.66
CA LYS A 361 0.08 6.83 17.73
C LYS A 361 1.37 7.61 17.55
N GLU A 362 2.43 7.28 18.30
CA GLU A 362 3.76 7.87 18.14
C GLU A 362 4.29 7.73 16.70
N GLU A 363 4.10 6.57 16.06
CA GLU A 363 4.45 6.37 14.64
C GLU A 363 3.75 7.40 13.74
N THR A 364 2.44 7.58 13.91
CA THR A 364 1.66 8.54 13.11
C THR A 364 1.97 9.99 13.41
N GLU A 365 2.31 10.34 14.66
CA GLU A 365 2.79 11.67 15.04
C GLU A 365 4.15 11.97 14.42
N ASN A 366 5.07 11.00 14.44
CA ASN A 366 6.37 11.11 13.80
C ASN A 366 6.28 11.33 12.29
N LEU A 367 5.37 10.62 11.60
CA LEU A 367 5.12 10.82 10.17
C LEU A 367 4.53 12.20 9.87
N GLN A 368 3.83 12.83 10.80
CA GLN A 368 3.23 14.15 10.62
C GLN A 368 4.14 15.31 11.03
N LYS A 369 5.21 15.03 11.78
CA LYS A 369 6.11 16.05 12.35
C LYS A 369 6.64 17.04 11.31
N ASP A 370 7.06 16.53 10.15
CA ASP A 370 7.59 17.32 9.03
C ASP A 370 6.55 17.46 7.89
N ALA A 371 5.25 17.30 8.20
CA ALA A 371 4.17 17.39 7.22
C ALA A 371 3.29 18.62 7.44
N ALA A 372 3.10 19.41 6.38
CA ALA A 372 2.27 20.62 6.40
C ALA A 372 0.95 20.40 5.66
N VAL A 373 -0.12 21.05 6.10
CA VAL A 373 -1.42 21.01 5.42
C VAL A 373 -1.29 21.59 4.02
N ALA A 374 -1.81 20.88 3.02
CA ALA A 374 -1.86 21.33 1.64
C ALA A 374 -3.29 21.69 1.25
N THR A 375 -3.51 22.94 0.87
CA THR A 375 -4.82 23.43 0.42
C THR A 375 -4.93 23.45 -1.10
N GLN A 376 -6.14 23.63 -1.64
CA GLN A 376 -6.33 23.81 -3.08
C GLN A 376 -5.55 25.02 -3.62
N ASP A 377 -5.42 26.08 -2.81
CA ASP A 377 -4.69 27.31 -3.17
C ASP A 377 -3.18 27.09 -3.18
N ASP A 378 -2.64 26.35 -2.20
CA ASP A 378 -1.23 25.98 -2.17
C ASP A 378 -0.82 25.22 -3.44
N LEU A 379 -1.66 24.27 -3.87
CA LEU A 379 -1.43 23.47 -5.06
C LEU A 379 -1.70 24.24 -6.37
N ALA A 380 -2.22 25.47 -6.29
CA ALA A 380 -2.45 26.35 -7.44
C ALA A 380 -1.34 27.41 -7.65
N LYS A 381 -0.40 27.54 -6.70
CA LYS A 381 0.77 28.45 -6.77
C LYS A 381 1.62 28.18 -8.01
N ILE A 382 2.35 29.21 -8.47
CA ILE A 382 3.05 29.21 -9.77
C ILE A 382 4.12 28.11 -9.85
N ASP A 383 4.89 27.94 -8.78
CA ASP A 383 5.89 26.88 -8.60
C ASP A 383 5.27 25.47 -8.54
N ARG A 384 3.96 25.39 -8.31
CA ARG A 384 3.16 24.15 -8.27
C ARG A 384 2.30 23.94 -9.52
N ARG A 385 2.33 24.86 -10.50
CA ARG A 385 1.45 24.77 -11.68
C ARG A 385 1.84 23.62 -12.59
N VAL A 386 0.91 22.68 -12.71
CA VAL A 386 1.03 21.52 -13.59
C VAL A 386 0.91 21.95 -15.05
N GLY A 387 2.02 21.88 -15.79
CA GLY A 387 2.09 22.26 -17.20
C GLY A 387 1.24 21.38 -18.13
N LEU A 388 0.88 21.91 -19.30
CA LEU A 388 0.05 21.23 -20.31
C LEU A 388 0.60 19.86 -20.73
N LYS A 389 1.93 19.73 -20.86
CA LYS A 389 2.59 18.46 -21.21
C LYS A 389 2.30 17.36 -20.18
N VAL A 390 2.31 17.69 -18.89
CA VAL A 390 2.03 16.73 -17.80
C VAL A 390 0.56 16.32 -17.82
N ARG A 391 -0.35 17.27 -18.05
CA ARG A 391 -1.79 16.98 -18.16
C ARG A 391 -2.10 16.06 -19.35
N LEU A 392 -1.50 16.33 -20.50
CA LEU A 392 -1.63 15.50 -21.70
C LEU A 392 -1.03 14.11 -21.50
N ALA A 393 0.13 14.01 -20.84
CA ALA A 393 0.75 12.74 -20.53
C ALA A 393 -0.13 11.88 -19.61
N LEU A 394 -0.67 12.48 -18.53
CA LEU A 394 -1.61 11.79 -17.64
C LEU A 394 -2.88 11.34 -18.38
N TRP A 395 -3.47 12.23 -19.18
CA TRP A 395 -4.65 11.89 -19.98
C TRP A 395 -4.38 10.73 -20.96
N LEU A 396 -3.21 10.72 -21.62
CA LEU A 396 -2.82 9.62 -22.50
C LEU A 396 -2.68 8.31 -21.73
N VAL A 397 -2.11 8.34 -20.53
CA VAL A 397 -1.95 7.14 -19.70
C VAL A 397 -3.31 6.62 -19.23
N GLU A 398 -4.20 7.49 -18.77
CA GLU A 398 -5.59 7.14 -18.42
C GLU A 398 -6.34 6.56 -19.65
N ALA A 399 -6.27 7.22 -20.80
CA ALA A 399 -6.97 6.81 -22.03
C ALA A 399 -6.45 5.49 -22.63
N LEU A 400 -5.17 5.17 -22.42
CA LEU A 400 -4.55 3.91 -22.85
C LEU A 400 -4.72 2.78 -21.81
N GLY A 401 -5.48 3.02 -20.74
CA GLY A 401 -5.74 2.03 -19.69
C GLY A 401 -4.54 1.76 -18.78
N GLY A 402 -3.54 2.65 -18.80
CA GLY A 402 -2.38 2.56 -17.90
C GLY A 402 -2.77 2.73 -16.43
N ALA A 403 -1.90 2.24 -15.56
CA ALA A 403 -2.10 2.22 -14.11
C ALA A 403 -1.17 3.22 -13.41
N LEU A 404 -1.28 4.50 -13.81
CA LEU A 404 -0.50 5.60 -13.25
C LEU A 404 -1.38 6.53 -12.44
#